data_AF-A0A183K178-F1
#
_entry.id   AF-A0A183K178-F1
#
_cell.length_a   1.000
_cell.length_b   1.000
_cell.length_c   1.000
_cell.angle_alpha   90.00
_cell.angle_beta   90.00
_cell.angle_gamma   90.00
#
_symmetry.space_group_name_H-M   'P 1'
#
loop_
_entity.id
_entity.type
_entity.pdbx_description
1 polymer ?
#
loop_
_entity_poly.entity_id
_entity_poly.type
_entity_poly.pdbx_seq_one_letter_code
_entity_poly.pdbx_strand_id
1 'polypeptide(L)'
;GFLLFLTEKHSYFASSRYCESGYYYTATGNNSIVCYKSKCKRDVLCGGVKIPDQYVGECYQLKNNRLHRSYRNGSGIPSDGYVLFVDAINTITCYGGAAAYASSCLMDEETDR
;
A
#
# COMPACT_ATOMS: atom_id res chain seq x y z
N GLY A 1 26.13 8.71 6.82
CA GLY A 1 26.37 9.04 5.40
C GLY A 1 25.07 8.88 4.67
N PHE A 2 24.60 9.91 3.99
CA PHE A 2 23.41 9.83 3.14
C PHE A 2 23.86 9.38 1.75
N LEU A 3 23.28 8.30 1.23
CA LEU A 3 23.27 8.05 -0.21
C LEU A 3 21.96 8.55 -0.78
N LEU A 4 22.08 9.49 -1.71
CA LEU A 4 20.99 10.01 -2.54
C LEU A 4 21.07 9.29 -3.88
N PHE A 5 19.97 8.72 -4.36
CA PHE A 5 19.90 8.17 -5.72
C PHE A 5 18.70 8.76 -6.47
N LEU A 6 18.98 9.41 -7.58
CA LEU A 6 18.00 9.86 -8.58
C LEU A 6 17.64 8.68 -9.49
N THR A 7 16.36 8.48 -9.81
CA THR A 7 15.99 7.81 -11.07
C THR A 7 14.73 8.43 -11.68
N GLU A 8 14.75 8.51 -13.01
CA GLU A 8 13.66 8.92 -13.90
C GLU A 8 12.72 7.74 -14.17
N LYS A 9 11.42 7.91 -13.85
CA LYS A 9 10.28 7.52 -14.70
C LYS A 9 8.96 7.86 -14.01
N HIS A 10 8.08 8.54 -14.76
CA HIS A 10 6.72 8.96 -14.38
C HIS A 10 5.74 7.77 -14.17
N SER A 11 6.04 6.85 -13.26
CA SER A 11 5.08 5.86 -12.76
C SER A 11 4.84 6.17 -11.29
N TYR A 12 3.64 6.66 -10.98
CA TYR A 12 3.22 6.90 -9.61
C TYR A 12 2.97 5.56 -8.90
N PHE A 13 3.60 5.34 -7.75
CA PHE A 13 3.45 4.09 -7.00
C PHE A 13 2.20 4.14 -6.12
N ALA A 14 1.34 3.13 -6.21
CA ALA A 14 0.15 3.04 -5.35
C ALA A 14 0.17 1.72 -4.56
N SER A 15 -0.02 1.83 -3.24
CA SER A 15 -0.10 0.68 -2.35
C SER A 15 -1.30 -0.20 -2.69
N SER A 16 -1.07 -1.49 -2.94
CA SER A 16 -2.14 -2.44 -3.22
C SER A 16 -3.13 -2.56 -2.06
N ARG A 17 -4.42 -2.50 -2.36
CA ARG A 17 -5.48 -2.86 -1.40
C ARG A 17 -5.55 -4.37 -1.23
N TYR A 18 -5.89 -4.79 -0.02
CA TYR A 18 -6.10 -6.20 0.30
C TYR A 18 -7.59 -6.52 0.45
N CYS A 19 -7.92 -7.80 0.36
CA CYS A 19 -9.26 -8.30 0.63
C CYS A 19 -9.43 -8.62 2.11
N GLU A 20 -10.65 -8.44 2.65
CA GLU A 20 -10.96 -8.75 4.05
C GLU A 20 -10.66 -10.21 4.41
N SER A 21 -10.91 -11.14 3.47
CA SER A 21 -10.63 -12.57 3.65
C SER A 21 -9.19 -12.97 3.37
N GLY A 22 -8.34 -12.06 2.88
CA GLY A 22 -6.99 -12.37 2.39
C GLY A 22 -6.95 -13.08 1.03
N TYR A 23 -8.07 -13.64 0.56
CA TYR A 23 -8.15 -14.30 -0.74
C TYR A 23 -8.43 -13.28 -1.86
N TYR A 24 -7.51 -13.22 -2.82
CA TYR A 24 -7.63 -12.38 -4.01
C TYR A 24 -7.07 -13.09 -5.24
N TYR A 25 -7.43 -12.58 -6.41
CA TYR A 25 -6.76 -12.88 -7.67
C TYR A 25 -6.46 -11.58 -8.40
N THR A 26 -5.45 -11.58 -9.26
CA THR A 26 -5.11 -10.44 -10.11
C THR A 26 -5.86 -10.52 -11.43
N ALA A 27 -6.49 -9.42 -11.83
CA ALA A 27 -7.13 -9.33 -13.14
C ALA A 27 -6.07 -9.33 -14.25
N THR A 28 -6.27 -10.17 -15.27
CA THR A 28 -5.35 -10.28 -16.40
C THR A 28 -5.33 -8.97 -17.20
N GLY A 29 -4.15 -8.35 -17.32
CA GLY A 29 -3.93 -7.14 -18.12
C GLY A 29 -3.60 -5.87 -17.32
N ASN A 30 -4.19 -5.69 -16.13
CA ASN A 30 -4.02 -4.47 -15.33
C ASN A 30 -3.43 -4.71 -13.92
N ASN A 31 -3.09 -5.95 -13.56
CA ASN A 31 -2.65 -6.36 -12.21
C ASN A 31 -3.59 -5.92 -11.06
N SER A 32 -4.82 -5.50 -11.35
CA SER A 32 -5.75 -5.03 -10.35
C SER A 32 -6.17 -6.16 -9.43
N ILE A 33 -6.21 -5.88 -8.12
CA ILE A 33 -6.65 -6.82 -7.10
C ILE A 33 -8.17 -7.02 -7.19
N VAL A 34 -8.59 -8.28 -7.26
CA VAL A 34 -9.99 -8.68 -7.21
C VAL A 34 -10.27 -9.57 -6.02
N CYS A 35 -11.19 -9.11 -5.17
CA CYS A 35 -11.69 -9.84 -4.03
C CYS A 35 -12.80 -10.82 -4.42
N TYR A 36 -12.51 -12.11 -4.31
CA TYR A 36 -13.46 -13.19 -4.58
C TYR A 36 -14.27 -13.51 -3.31
N LYS A 37 -15.60 -13.38 -3.39
CA LYS A 37 -16.54 -13.60 -2.26
C LYS A 37 -16.20 -12.80 -0.98
N SER A 38 -15.41 -11.74 -1.10
CA SER A 38 -15.02 -10.86 0.00
C SER A 38 -15.03 -9.41 -0.45
N LYS A 39 -14.91 -8.49 0.51
CA LYS A 39 -14.87 -7.05 0.24
C LYS A 39 -13.42 -6.58 0.22
N CYS A 40 -13.20 -5.51 -0.54
CA CYS A 40 -11.98 -4.73 -0.46
C CYS A 40 -11.86 -4.09 0.92
N LYS A 41 -10.71 -4.23 1.59
CA LYS A 41 -10.45 -3.52 2.84
C LYS A 41 -10.56 -2.02 2.62
N ARG A 42 -11.25 -1.37 3.56
CA ARG A 42 -11.40 0.09 3.57
C ARG A 42 -10.07 0.79 3.84
N ASP A 43 -9.35 0.31 4.84
CA ASP A 43 -8.10 0.92 5.27
C ASP A 43 -6.93 -0.01 4.93
N VAL A 44 -5.89 0.56 4.32
CA VAL A 44 -4.60 -0.09 4.14
C VAL A 44 -3.68 0.43 5.22
N LEU A 45 -3.02 -0.49 5.91
CA LEU A 45 -2.17 -0.18 7.06
C LEU A 45 -0.71 -0.50 6.73
N CYS A 46 0.17 0.39 7.16
CA CYS A 46 1.61 0.17 7.25
C CYS A 46 1.94 0.03 8.75
N GLY A 47 2.14 -1.21 9.20
CA GLY A 47 2.15 -1.50 10.64
C GLY A 47 0.82 -1.12 11.29
N GLY A 48 0.88 -0.19 12.26
CA GLY A 48 -0.31 0.37 12.92
C GLY A 48 -0.91 1.61 12.24
N VAL A 49 -0.24 2.20 11.25
CA VAL A 49 -0.62 3.49 10.68
C VAL A 49 -1.44 3.31 9.42
N LYS A 50 -2.54 4.06 9.29
CA LYS A 50 -3.35 4.09 8.07
C LYS A 50 -2.64 4.87 6.96
N ILE A 51 -2.50 4.24 5.81
CA ILE A 51 -2.02 4.87 4.58
C ILE A 51 -3.15 5.76 4.01
N PRO A 52 -2.89 7.04 3.70
CA PRO A 52 -3.84 7.93 3.05
C PRO A 52 -4.35 7.37 1.72
N ASP A 53 -5.65 7.52 1.45
CA ASP A 53 -6.30 6.96 0.26
C ASP A 53 -5.68 7.43 -1.07
N GLN A 54 -5.03 8.60 -1.08
CA GLN A 54 -4.30 9.12 -2.25
C GLN A 54 -3.10 8.28 -2.65
N TYR A 55 -2.53 7.48 -1.74
CA TYR A 55 -1.40 6.57 -2.02
C TYR A 55 -1.83 5.12 -2.18
N VAL A 56 -3.13 4.86 -2.23
CA VAL A 56 -3.68 3.51 -2.24
C VAL A 56 -4.31 3.23 -3.60
N GLY A 57 -4.05 2.02 -4.10
CA GLY A 57 -4.55 1.53 -5.38
C GLY A 57 -6.03 1.18 -5.36
N GLU A 58 -6.54 0.91 -6.56
CA GLU A 58 -7.89 0.44 -6.79
C GLU A 58 -8.11 -0.98 -6.26
N CYS A 59 -9.38 -1.34 -6.10
CA CYS A 59 -9.76 -2.70 -5.77
C CYS A 59 -11.14 -3.03 -6.30
N TYR A 60 -11.26 -4.25 -6.80
CA TYR A 60 -12.50 -4.80 -7.34
C TYR A 60 -13.05 -5.88 -6.42
N GLN A 61 -14.37 -6.01 -6.41
CA GLN A 61 -15.08 -7.07 -5.72
C GLN A 61 -16.14 -7.66 -6.65
N LEU A 62 -16.35 -8.96 -6.58
CA LEU A 62 -17.44 -9.63 -7.28
C LEU A 62 -18.75 -9.43 -6.52
N LYS A 63 -19.69 -8.70 -7.12
CA LYS A 63 -21.07 -8.56 -6.64
C LYS A 63 -22.02 -9.10 -7.70
N ASN A 64 -22.82 -10.11 -7.35
CA ASN A 64 -23.77 -10.76 -8.27
C ASN A 64 -23.13 -11.22 -9.59
N ASN A 65 -21.98 -11.91 -9.50
CA ASN A 65 -21.15 -12.33 -10.64
C ASN A 65 -20.68 -11.20 -11.58
N ARG A 66 -20.79 -9.94 -11.15
CA ARG A 66 -20.25 -8.79 -11.88
C ARG A 66 -19.10 -8.19 -11.10
N LEU A 67 -18.01 -7.91 -11.82
CA LEU A 67 -16.88 -7.20 -11.27
C LEU A 67 -17.29 -5.75 -10.97
N HIS A 68 -17.16 -5.34 -9.72
CA HIS A 68 -17.48 -3.99 -9.28
C HIS A 68 -16.24 -3.33 -8.69
N ARG A 69 -15.88 -2.16 -9.22
CA ARG A 69 -14.78 -1.36 -8.67
C ARG A 69 -15.24 -0.66 -7.40
N SER A 70 -14.69 -1.08 -6.26
CA SER A 70 -15.03 -0.52 -4.95
C SER A 70 -14.26 0.76 -4.65
N TYR A 71 -12.99 0.78 -5.06
CA TYR A 71 -12.07 1.89 -4.83
C TYR A 71 -11.33 2.19 -6.14
N ARG A 72 -11.03 3.47 -6.39
CA ARG A 72 -10.23 3.93 -7.53
C ARG A 72 -8.78 4.12 -7.08
N ASN A 73 -7.86 4.17 -8.04
CA ASN A 73 -6.49 4.59 -7.78
C ASN A 73 -6.48 6.01 -7.21
N GLY A 74 -5.72 6.20 -6.14
CA GLY A 74 -5.29 7.52 -5.70
C GLY A 74 -4.29 8.15 -6.67
N SER A 75 -3.78 9.32 -6.32
CA SER A 75 -2.72 10.01 -7.08
C SER A 75 -1.40 9.23 -7.14
N GLY A 76 -1.23 8.26 -6.22
CA GLY A 76 0.02 7.56 -6.01
C GLY A 76 1.08 8.43 -5.34
N ILE A 77 2.17 7.79 -4.97
CA ILE A 77 3.39 8.41 -4.49
C ILE A 77 4.19 8.85 -5.73
N PRO A 78 4.67 10.09 -5.79
CA PRO A 78 5.56 10.53 -6.86
C PRO A 78 6.77 9.61 -7.01
N SER A 79 7.25 9.39 -8.23
CA SER A 79 8.36 8.45 -8.53
C SER A 79 9.69 8.82 -7.86
N ASP A 80 9.86 10.07 -7.48
CA ASP A 80 11.01 10.64 -6.77
C ASP A 80 10.72 10.91 -5.28
N GLY A 81 9.54 10.51 -4.80
CA GLY A 81 9.08 10.77 -3.45
C GLY A 81 9.20 9.56 -2.53
N TYR A 82 9.48 9.80 -1.25
CA TYR A 82 9.25 8.84 -0.19
C TYR A 82 8.17 9.37 0.75
N VAL A 83 7.37 8.47 1.31
CA VAL A 83 6.36 8.82 2.32
C VAL A 83 6.73 8.15 3.63
N LEU A 84 7.04 8.97 4.63
CA LEU A 84 7.32 8.49 5.99
C LEU A 84 6.07 8.63 6.85
N PHE A 85 5.56 7.50 7.33
CA PHE A 85 4.50 7.47 8.32
C PHE A 85 5.12 7.42 9.72
N VAL A 86 4.88 8.46 10.51
CA VAL A 86 5.41 8.59 11.87
C VAL A 86 4.25 8.45 12.85
N ASP A 87 4.45 7.61 13.86
CA ASP A 87 3.49 7.42 14.94
C ASP A 87 4.23 7.36 16.28
N ALA A 88 3.53 7.74 17.34
CA ALA A 88 4.04 7.80 18.71
C ALA A 88 3.31 6.79 19.60
N ILE A 89 3.11 5.56 19.08
CA ILE A 89 2.52 4.47 19.86
C ILE A 89 3.62 3.77 20.65
N ASN A 90 3.32 3.45 21.91
CA ASN A 90 4.14 2.57 22.71
C ASN A 90 4.04 1.13 22.18
N THR A 91 4.95 0.76 21.29
CA THR A 91 5.03 -0.58 20.70
C THR A 91 6.08 -1.43 21.43
N ILE A 92 5.87 -2.76 21.44
CA ILE A 92 6.78 -3.74 22.08
C ILE A 92 8.21 -3.62 21.53
N THR A 93 8.36 -3.16 20.28
CA THR A 93 9.64 -2.92 19.60
C THR A 93 10.52 -1.85 20.25
N CYS A 94 9.98 -0.95 21.09
CA CYS A 94 10.75 0.07 21.80
C CYS A 94 11.25 -0.38 23.19
N TYR A 95 11.31 -1.70 23.46
CA TYR A 95 11.80 -2.22 24.74
C TYR A 95 13.32 -2.07 24.88
N GLY A 96 13.80 -1.70 26.07
CA GLY A 96 15.24 -1.70 26.39
C GLY A 96 16.04 -0.43 26.06
N GLY A 97 15.38 0.73 25.89
CA GLY A 97 16.06 2.03 25.72
C GLY A 97 16.14 2.53 24.27
N ALA A 98 15.44 1.90 23.34
CA ALA A 98 15.27 2.41 21.99
C ALA A 98 14.39 3.67 21.98
N ALA A 99 14.89 4.77 21.40
CA ALA A 99 14.16 6.03 21.30
C ALA A 99 13.13 6.05 20.15
N ALA A 100 13.34 5.24 19.11
CA ALA A 100 12.44 5.09 17.97
C ALA A 100 12.75 3.79 17.19
N TYR A 101 11.77 3.32 16.41
CA TYR A 101 11.91 2.22 15.46
C TYR A 101 11.28 2.61 14.13
N ALA A 102 11.83 2.12 13.02
CA ALA A 102 11.28 2.29 11.68
C ALA A 102 11.44 0.99 10.86
N SER A 103 10.45 0.72 10.01
CA SER A 103 10.45 -0.41 9.08
C SER A 103 9.86 0.02 7.74
N SER A 104 10.32 -0.58 6.63
CA SER A 104 9.64 -0.47 5.36
C SER A 104 8.34 -1.30 5.37
N CYS A 105 7.29 -0.76 4.77
CA CYS A 105 5.99 -1.45 4.64
C CYS A 105 5.64 -1.81 3.21
N LEU A 106 6.12 -1.01 2.28
CA LEU A 106 5.89 -1.13 0.85
C LEU A 106 7.22 -0.82 0.17
N MET A 107 7.55 -1.63 -0.82
CA MET A 107 8.62 -1.36 -1.75
C MET A 107 8.03 -1.56 -3.15
N ASP A 108 8.38 -0.67 -4.06
CA ASP A 108 8.10 -0.82 -5.47
C ASP A 108 8.95 -1.96 -6.03
N GLU A 109 8.31 -3.06 -6.46
CA GLU A 109 8.99 -4.25 -6.98
C GLU A 109 9.81 -3.96 -8.25
N GLU A 110 9.44 -2.92 -9.02
CA GLU A 110 10.18 -2.58 -10.25
C GLU A 110 11.45 -1.77 -9.98
N THR A 111 11.43 -0.93 -8.94
CA THR A 111 12.54 -0.02 -8.65
C THR A 111 13.34 -0.40 -7.41
N ASP A 112 12.87 -1.37 -6.63
CA ASP A 112 13.40 -1.77 -5.32
C ASP A 112 13.50 -0.56 -4.36
N ARG A 113 12.52 0.35 -4.44
CA ARG A 113 12.43 1.61 -3.69
C ARG A 113 11.25 1.67 -2.74
#